data_AF-A0AAJ2UQJ5-F1
#
_entry.id   AF-A0AAJ2UQJ5-F1
#
_cell.length_a   1.000
_cell.length_b   1.000
_cell.length_c   1.000
_cell.angle_alpha   90.00
_cell.angle_beta   90.00
_cell.angle_gamma   90.00
#
_symmetry.space_group_name_H-M   'P 1'
#
loop_
_entity.id
_entity.type
_entity.pdbx_description
1 polymer ?
#
loop_
_entity_poly.entity_id
_entity_poly.type
_entity_poly.pdbx_seq_one_letter_code
_entity_poly.pdbx_strand_id
1 'polypeptide(L)'
;MATRAVAARRSSAGRTDAARSVRASGGEIADRDLVGMYLDEIARTPLLDAAKEVELSQMIEAGVFAQQILDGAEEPKADATREELEALVADSERAKDIFIRSNLRLVVAVARRYPRSGLPLLDLIQEGNAGLVRAVEKFDYRKGFKFSTYATWWIRQAITRSIADQSRTIRLPVHLVEELGRIRRVQREFNREHGRDPEPREIAAELGSNADRVIDVLDWARDPVSLNMSVDDDGDTQFGDLLEDTSAVSPEQSVLTLLRSEELDDLIGRLDQRTASIIKMRYGIEDGRERTLTEVGKEHGLTRERIRQIEKHALLELKKLARDTGFDAVA
;
A
#
# COMPACT_ATOMS: atom_id res chain seq x y z
N MET A 1 6.37 -7.97 65.30
CA MET A 1 4.96 -8.39 65.42
C MET A 1 4.39 -8.46 64.01
N ALA A 2 4.27 -9.56 63.26
CA ALA A 2 4.60 -10.98 63.34
C ALA A 2 4.67 -11.42 61.85
N THR A 3 5.79 -11.88 61.27
CA THR A 3 6.34 -13.26 61.16
C THR A 3 5.37 -14.43 60.94
N ARG A 4 5.73 -15.25 59.92
CA ARG A 4 5.32 -16.63 59.50
C ARG A 4 4.10 -16.74 58.55
N ALA A 5 4.06 -17.60 57.53
CA ALA A 5 4.92 -18.72 57.07
C ALA A 5 4.67 -19.00 55.56
N VAL A 6 5.72 -19.08 54.73
CA VAL A 6 6.23 -20.30 54.07
C VAL A 6 5.30 -21.53 54.07
N ALA A 7 4.78 -21.88 52.88
CA ALA A 7 4.40 -23.25 52.54
C ALA A 7 4.82 -23.55 51.09
N ALA A 8 5.68 -24.54 50.94
CA ALA A 8 6.18 -25.07 49.68
C ALA A 8 5.16 -25.99 49.01
N ARG A 9 5.04 -25.92 47.69
CA ARG A 9 4.57 -27.04 46.85
C ARG A 9 5.48 -27.18 45.63
N ARG A 10 6.16 -28.31 45.57
CA ARG A 10 6.92 -28.79 44.41
C ARG A 10 5.96 -29.39 43.37
N SER A 11 6.23 -29.02 42.12
CA SER A 11 6.12 -29.78 40.86
C SER A 11 4.87 -30.60 40.55
N SER A 12 4.17 -30.19 39.50
CA SER A 12 3.80 -31.09 38.41
C SER A 12 4.15 -30.43 37.08
N ALA A 13 4.97 -31.11 36.29
CA ALA A 13 5.43 -30.68 34.99
C ALA A 13 4.26 -30.50 34.01
N GLY A 14 4.15 -29.30 33.43
CA GLY A 14 3.35 -29.01 32.25
C GLY A 14 4.28 -28.53 31.14
N ARG A 15 4.74 -29.46 30.31
CA ARG A 15 5.46 -29.21 29.06
C ARG A 15 4.50 -28.53 28.07
N THR A 16 4.45 -27.21 28.03
CA THR A 16 3.89 -26.45 26.90
C THR A 16 4.41 -25.02 26.90
N ASP A 17 5.72 -24.81 26.74
CA ASP A 17 6.27 -23.45 26.60
C ASP A 17 7.45 -23.37 25.62
N ALA A 18 7.39 -24.16 24.54
CA ALA A 18 8.44 -24.21 23.52
C ALA A 18 7.93 -23.98 22.09
N ALA A 19 6.65 -23.65 21.90
CA ALA A 19 6.03 -23.58 20.58
C ALA A 19 5.67 -22.17 20.08
N ARG A 20 5.74 -21.12 20.91
CA ARG A 20 5.31 -19.76 20.52
C ARG A 20 6.42 -18.77 20.13
N SER A 21 7.73 -19.11 20.24
CA SER A 21 8.82 -18.19 19.80
C SER A 21 9.58 -18.59 18.52
N VAL A 22 9.27 -19.74 17.91
CA VAL A 22 10.10 -20.30 16.82
C VAL A 22 9.76 -19.73 15.43
N ARG A 23 8.63 -19.02 15.25
CA ARG A 23 8.20 -18.55 13.92
C ARG A 23 8.72 -17.17 13.51
N ALA A 24 9.15 -16.32 14.45
CA ALA A 24 9.76 -15.03 14.10
C ALA A 24 11.25 -15.16 13.77
N SER A 25 11.95 -16.13 14.36
CA SER A 25 13.40 -16.31 14.17
C SER A 25 13.79 -16.96 12.84
N GLY A 26 12.92 -17.77 12.23
CA GLY A 26 13.25 -18.51 11.00
C GLY A 26 13.49 -17.61 9.78
N GLY A 27 12.69 -16.54 9.64
CA GLY A 27 12.82 -15.58 8.55
C GLY A 27 14.07 -14.70 8.69
N GLU A 28 14.35 -14.18 9.88
CA GLU A 28 15.52 -13.34 10.13
C GLU A 28 16.85 -14.09 10.00
N ILE A 29 16.88 -15.40 10.31
CA ILE A 29 18.08 -16.22 10.14
C ILE A 29 18.34 -16.50 8.65
N ALA A 30 17.29 -16.77 7.86
CA ALA A 30 17.42 -16.96 6.41
C ALA A 30 17.81 -15.66 5.70
N ASP A 31 17.25 -14.52 6.10
CA ASP A 31 17.58 -13.21 5.52
C ASP A 31 19.04 -12.81 5.83
N ARG A 32 19.54 -13.15 7.03
CA ARG A 32 20.97 -12.98 7.36
C ARG A 32 21.90 -13.82 6.49
N ASP A 33 21.47 -15.02 6.11
CA ASP A 33 22.23 -15.90 5.20
C ASP A 33 22.24 -15.34 3.77
N LEU A 34 21.10 -14.82 3.29
CA LEU A 34 20.99 -14.18 1.97
C LEU A 34 21.86 -12.91 1.86
N VAL A 35 21.86 -12.07 2.89
CA VAL A 35 22.74 -10.89 2.95
C VAL A 35 24.20 -11.32 2.94
N GLY A 36 24.57 -12.36 3.69
CA GLY A 36 25.92 -12.92 3.70
C GLY A 36 26.38 -13.39 2.31
N MET A 37 25.55 -14.20 1.65
CA MET A 37 25.82 -14.70 0.29
C MET A 37 26.01 -13.56 -0.72
N TYR A 38 25.15 -12.54 -0.65
CA TYR A 38 25.27 -11.36 -1.51
C TYR A 38 26.58 -10.60 -1.26
N LEU A 39 26.95 -10.39 0.01
CA LEU A 39 28.19 -9.69 0.37
C LEU A 39 29.44 -10.45 -0.10
N ASP A 40 29.42 -11.78 -0.01
CA ASP A 40 30.50 -12.65 -0.49
C ASP A 40 30.64 -12.60 -2.01
N GLU A 41 29.52 -12.53 -2.76
CA GLU A 41 29.54 -12.42 -4.21
C GLU A 41 30.15 -11.08 -4.66
N ILE A 42 29.68 -9.96 -4.12
CA ILE A 42 30.18 -8.63 -4.51
C ILE A 42 31.62 -8.37 -4.06
N ALA A 43 32.10 -9.11 -3.05
CA ALA A 43 33.47 -9.01 -2.57
C ALA A 43 34.50 -9.63 -3.55
N ARG A 44 34.06 -10.55 -4.42
CA ARG A 44 34.91 -11.20 -5.42
C ARG A 44 35.35 -10.26 -6.54
N THR A 45 34.56 -9.21 -6.81
CA THR A 45 34.89 -8.24 -7.85
C THR A 45 35.89 -7.20 -7.33
N PRO A 46 37.03 -6.98 -8.01
CA PRO A 46 38.01 -5.99 -7.59
C PRO A 46 37.49 -4.56 -7.75
N LEU A 47 37.99 -3.67 -6.88
CA LEU A 47 37.71 -2.23 -6.96
C LEU A 47 38.48 -1.61 -8.14
N LEU A 48 37.88 -0.59 -8.75
CA LEU A 48 38.50 0.17 -9.83
C LEU A 48 39.38 1.29 -9.28
N ASP A 49 40.46 1.59 -9.99
CA ASP A 49 41.19 2.85 -9.81
C ASP A 49 40.63 3.95 -10.73
N ALA A 50 41.18 5.17 -10.63
CA ALA A 50 40.71 6.28 -11.48
C ALA A 50 40.98 6.06 -12.97
N ALA A 51 42.07 5.37 -13.33
CA ALA A 51 42.41 5.15 -14.72
C ALA A 51 41.43 4.17 -15.36
N LYS A 52 41.09 3.09 -14.66
CA LYS A 52 40.12 2.09 -15.08
C LYS A 52 38.70 2.63 -15.14
N GLU A 53 38.31 3.52 -14.22
CA GLU A 53 37.04 4.25 -14.30
C GLU A 53 36.91 5.03 -15.63
N VAL A 54 37.97 5.73 -16.04
CA VAL A 54 38.01 6.48 -17.30
C VAL A 54 37.96 5.54 -18.50
N GLU A 55 38.78 4.49 -18.50
CA GLU A 55 38.85 3.49 -19.58
C GLU A 55 37.49 2.83 -19.83
N LEU A 56 36.83 2.35 -18.77
CA LEU A 56 35.50 1.75 -18.87
C LEU A 56 34.46 2.77 -19.34
N SER A 57 34.53 4.02 -18.87
CA SER A 57 33.62 5.08 -19.33
C SER A 57 33.74 5.35 -20.83
N GLN A 58 34.97 5.36 -21.36
CA GLN A 58 35.23 5.54 -22.79
C GLN A 58 34.70 4.38 -23.62
N MET A 59 34.88 3.13 -23.16
CA MET A 59 34.31 1.95 -23.83
C MET A 59 32.78 2.03 -23.88
N ILE A 60 32.15 2.44 -22.77
CA ILE A 60 30.69 2.58 -22.71
C ILE A 60 30.21 3.67 -23.68
N GLU A 61 30.85 4.85 -23.69
CA GLU A 61 30.52 5.94 -24.63
C GLU A 61 30.68 5.49 -26.09
N ALA A 62 31.76 4.76 -26.40
CA ALA A 62 32.02 4.25 -27.74
C ALA A 62 30.98 3.23 -28.21
N GLY A 63 30.54 2.31 -27.35
CA GLY A 63 29.52 1.34 -27.73
C GLY A 63 28.12 1.95 -27.85
N VAL A 64 27.78 2.95 -27.02
CA VAL A 64 26.52 3.71 -27.19
C VAL A 64 26.51 4.44 -28.53
N PHE A 65 27.64 5.03 -28.93
CA PHE A 65 27.79 5.66 -30.24
C PHE A 65 27.71 4.64 -31.38
N ALA A 66 28.34 3.47 -31.24
CA ALA A 66 28.24 2.39 -32.22
C ALA A 66 26.78 1.91 -32.40
N GLN A 67 26.03 1.79 -31.30
CA GLN A 67 24.61 1.45 -31.36
C GLN A 67 23.79 2.50 -32.12
N GLN A 68 24.05 3.79 -31.89
CA GLN A 68 23.36 4.88 -32.61
C GLN A 68 23.61 4.84 -34.12
N ILE A 69 24.82 4.46 -34.55
CA ILE A 69 25.14 4.25 -35.97
C ILE A 69 24.36 3.05 -36.52
N LEU A 70 24.32 1.92 -35.78
CA LEU A 70 23.57 0.73 -36.19
C LEU A 70 22.06 0.98 -36.32
N ASP A 71 21.51 1.83 -35.45
CA ASP A 71 20.11 2.24 -35.44
C ASP A 71 19.78 3.28 -36.53
N GLY A 72 20.80 3.81 -37.23
CA GLY A 72 20.65 4.84 -38.27
C GLY A 72 20.39 6.24 -37.73
N ALA A 73 20.65 6.48 -36.43
CA ALA A 73 20.50 7.78 -35.80
C ALA A 73 21.71 8.71 -36.06
N GLU A 74 22.88 8.14 -36.34
CA GLU A 74 24.10 8.87 -36.71
C GLU A 74 24.78 8.24 -37.93
N GLU A 75 25.47 9.07 -38.73
CA GLU A 75 26.27 8.61 -39.86
C GLU A 75 27.66 8.14 -39.39
N PRO A 76 28.15 7.00 -39.90
CA PRO A 76 29.49 6.52 -39.58
C PRO A 76 30.54 7.51 -40.11
N LYS A 77 31.38 8.04 -39.22
CA LYS A 77 32.49 8.95 -39.59
C LYS A 77 33.70 8.22 -40.16
N ALA A 78 33.74 6.90 -40.03
CA ALA A 78 34.81 6.02 -40.48
C ALA A 78 34.21 4.83 -41.23
N ASP A 79 35.03 4.16 -42.04
CA ASP A 79 34.64 2.96 -42.81
C ASP A 79 34.56 1.71 -41.90
N ALA A 80 33.77 1.82 -40.83
CA ALA A 80 33.57 0.76 -39.85
C ALA A 80 32.53 -0.23 -40.39
N THR A 81 32.89 -1.51 -40.37
CA THR A 81 31.99 -2.59 -40.75
C THR A 81 30.90 -2.78 -39.69
N ARG A 82 29.75 -3.33 -40.09
CA ARG A 82 28.67 -3.69 -39.16
C ARG A 82 29.16 -4.62 -38.04
N GLU A 83 30.01 -5.60 -38.38
CA GLU A 83 30.57 -6.56 -37.43
C GLU A 83 31.44 -5.89 -36.36
N GLU A 84 32.25 -4.88 -36.75
CA GLU A 84 33.05 -4.09 -35.80
C GLU A 84 32.16 -3.26 -34.86
N LEU A 85 31.07 -2.68 -35.37
CA LEU A 85 30.12 -1.93 -34.54
C LEU A 85 29.41 -2.84 -33.54
N GLU A 86 28.97 -4.02 -33.97
CA GLU A 86 28.34 -5.02 -33.10
C GLU A 86 29.31 -5.51 -32.01
N ALA A 87 30.59 -5.70 -32.34
CA ALA A 87 31.63 -6.02 -31.37
C ALA A 87 31.82 -4.90 -30.33
N LEU A 88 31.85 -3.63 -30.77
CA LEU A 88 31.96 -2.48 -29.86
C LEU A 88 30.76 -2.37 -28.89
N VAL A 89 29.55 -2.69 -29.36
CA VAL A 89 28.35 -2.74 -28.51
C VAL A 89 28.51 -3.83 -27.44
N ALA A 90 28.90 -5.04 -27.83
CA ALA A 90 29.11 -6.14 -26.89
C ALA A 90 30.23 -5.84 -25.87
N ASP A 91 31.30 -5.17 -26.29
CA ASP A 91 32.39 -4.74 -25.42
C ASP A 91 31.94 -3.68 -24.41
N SER A 92 31.11 -2.74 -24.86
CA SER A 92 30.50 -1.71 -24.00
C SER A 92 29.57 -2.31 -22.94
N GLU A 93 28.74 -3.30 -23.30
CA GLU A 93 27.88 -4.00 -22.33
C GLU A 93 28.70 -4.69 -21.25
N ARG A 94 29.80 -5.36 -21.64
CA ARG A 94 30.74 -5.98 -20.70
C ARG A 94 31.43 -4.93 -19.83
N ALA A 95 31.85 -3.80 -20.40
CA ALA A 95 32.46 -2.70 -19.66
C ALA A 95 31.48 -2.11 -18.63
N LYS A 96 30.20 -1.95 -18.99
CA LYS A 96 29.14 -1.48 -18.09
C LYS A 96 28.92 -2.45 -16.93
N ASP A 97 28.83 -3.76 -17.20
CA ASP A 97 28.67 -4.79 -16.16
C ASP A 97 29.85 -4.78 -15.16
N ILE A 98 31.09 -4.73 -15.66
CA ILE A 98 32.29 -4.62 -14.82
C ILE A 98 32.23 -3.34 -13.96
N PHE A 99 31.88 -2.20 -14.57
CA PHE A 99 31.78 -0.93 -13.84
C PHE A 99 30.77 -1.03 -12.69
N ILE A 100 29.57 -1.55 -12.96
CA ILE A 100 28.52 -1.70 -11.95
C ILE A 100 29.00 -2.65 -10.84
N ARG A 101 29.48 -3.86 -11.19
CA ARG A 101 29.87 -4.88 -10.20
C ARG A 101 30.98 -4.40 -9.27
N SER A 102 31.99 -3.71 -9.80
CA SER A 102 33.07 -3.14 -9.00
C SER A 102 32.60 -2.08 -8.00
N ASN A 103 31.40 -1.52 -8.16
CA ASN A 103 30.85 -0.47 -7.30
C ASN A 103 29.67 -0.91 -6.41
N LEU A 104 29.25 -2.18 -6.45
CA LEU A 104 28.14 -2.67 -5.60
C LEU A 104 28.42 -2.50 -4.10
N ARG A 105 29.68 -2.58 -3.69
CA ARG A 105 30.11 -2.34 -2.30
C ARG A 105 29.80 -0.92 -1.81
N LEU A 106 29.82 0.07 -2.71
CA LEU A 106 29.44 1.44 -2.38
C LEU A 106 27.95 1.53 -2.04
N VAL A 107 27.10 0.81 -2.78
CA VAL A 107 25.64 0.78 -2.55
C VAL A 107 25.33 0.24 -1.16
N VAL A 108 25.95 -0.88 -0.77
CA VAL A 108 25.82 -1.45 0.58
C VAL A 108 26.24 -0.43 1.64
N ALA A 109 27.36 0.27 1.44
CA ALA A 109 27.84 1.27 2.40
C ALA A 109 26.87 2.46 2.58
N VAL A 110 26.15 2.85 1.52
CA VAL A 110 25.12 3.89 1.59
C VAL A 110 23.83 3.35 2.22
N ALA A 111 23.37 2.16 1.82
CA ALA A 111 22.15 1.52 2.31
C ALA A 111 22.18 1.26 3.83
N ARG A 112 23.34 0.87 4.39
CA ARG A 112 23.50 0.64 5.84
C ARG A 112 23.20 1.86 6.72
N ARG A 113 23.10 3.07 6.16
CA ARG A 113 22.73 4.29 6.89
C ARG A 113 21.22 4.41 7.16
N TYR A 114 20.40 3.49 6.62
CA TYR A 114 18.94 3.51 6.70
C TYR A 114 18.35 2.27 7.43
N PRO A 115 18.78 1.94 8.66
CA PRO A 115 18.36 0.70 9.34
C PRO A 115 16.90 0.71 9.84
N ARG A 116 16.25 1.88 9.90
CA ARG A 116 14.86 2.05 10.39
C ARG A 116 13.95 2.65 9.30
N SER A 117 14.22 2.29 8.05
CA SER A 117 13.44 2.77 6.90
C SER A 117 12.06 2.12 6.76
N GLY A 118 11.82 0.99 7.43
CA GLY A 118 10.64 0.15 7.22
C GLY A 118 10.78 -0.86 6.07
N LEU A 119 11.90 -0.82 5.34
CA LEU A 119 12.21 -1.77 4.26
C LEU A 119 13.38 -2.69 4.66
N PRO A 120 13.37 -3.97 4.24
CA PRO A 120 14.52 -4.87 4.35
C PRO A 120 15.80 -4.29 3.73
N LEU A 121 16.96 -4.66 4.27
CA LEU A 121 18.24 -4.15 3.77
C LEU A 121 18.49 -4.53 2.31
N LEU A 122 18.11 -5.74 1.89
CA LEU A 122 18.26 -6.20 0.51
C LEU A 122 17.44 -5.33 -0.44
N ASP A 123 16.22 -4.95 -0.09
CA ASP A 123 15.39 -4.06 -0.92
C ASP A 123 16.05 -2.69 -1.09
N LEU A 124 16.59 -2.12 0.00
CA LEU A 124 17.36 -0.86 -0.09
C LEU A 124 18.59 -0.99 -0.98
N ILE A 125 19.28 -2.13 -0.92
CA ILE A 125 20.44 -2.41 -1.78
C ILE A 125 19.99 -2.47 -3.24
N GLN A 126 18.90 -3.17 -3.55
CA GLN A 126 18.42 -3.31 -4.93
C GLN A 126 17.99 -1.97 -5.53
N GLU A 127 17.28 -1.14 -4.77
CA GLU A 127 16.89 0.20 -5.19
C GLU A 127 18.11 1.12 -5.33
N GLY A 128 19.09 0.97 -4.42
CA GLY A 128 20.39 1.62 -4.56
C GLY A 128 21.17 1.19 -5.80
N ASN A 129 21.10 -0.09 -6.18
CA ASN A 129 21.72 -0.64 -7.39
C ASN A 129 21.09 -0.04 -8.65
N ALA A 130 19.77 0.16 -8.68
CA ALA A 130 19.10 0.89 -9.77
C ALA A 130 19.61 2.35 -9.87
N GLY A 131 19.83 3.01 -8.73
CA GLY A 131 20.50 4.31 -8.67
C GLY A 131 21.94 4.28 -9.20
N LEU A 132 22.71 3.26 -8.84
CA LEU A 132 24.08 3.06 -9.33
C LEU A 132 24.13 2.88 -10.85
N VAL A 133 23.24 2.08 -11.44
CA VAL A 133 23.17 1.90 -12.90
C VAL A 133 22.97 3.23 -13.60
N ARG A 134 22.04 4.05 -13.11
CA ARG A 134 21.81 5.40 -13.65
C ARG A 134 23.01 6.33 -13.46
N ALA A 135 23.77 6.15 -12.37
CA ALA A 135 25.01 6.89 -12.17
C ALA A 135 26.06 6.54 -13.21
N VAL A 136 26.24 5.26 -13.55
CA VAL A 136 27.17 4.80 -14.60
C VAL A 136 26.76 5.36 -15.96
N GLU A 137 25.47 5.32 -16.29
CA GLU A 137 24.96 5.85 -17.58
C GLU A 137 25.16 7.35 -17.75
N LYS A 138 25.17 8.11 -16.66
CA LYS A 138 25.27 9.58 -16.68
C LYS A 138 26.61 10.11 -16.18
N PHE A 139 27.59 9.24 -15.97
CA PHE A 139 28.89 9.65 -15.46
C PHE A 139 29.70 10.34 -16.56
N ASP A 140 30.32 11.47 -16.22
CA ASP A 140 31.19 12.22 -17.12
C ASP A 140 32.62 12.19 -16.58
N TYR A 141 33.45 11.35 -17.18
CA TYR A 141 34.85 11.18 -16.81
C TYR A 141 35.71 12.41 -17.10
N ARG A 142 35.28 13.30 -18.02
CA ARG A 142 36.06 14.49 -18.41
C ARG A 142 36.13 15.53 -17.30
N LYS A 143 35.21 15.46 -16.33
CA LYS A 143 35.18 16.37 -15.16
C LYS A 143 36.27 16.07 -14.12
N GLY A 144 36.97 14.93 -14.22
CA GLY A 144 38.11 14.62 -13.35
C GLY A 144 37.76 14.30 -11.89
N PHE A 145 36.48 14.10 -11.56
CA PHE A 145 36.05 13.65 -10.24
C PHE A 145 35.97 12.12 -10.19
N LYS A 146 36.23 11.55 -9.01
CA LYS A 146 36.04 10.12 -8.74
C LYS A 146 34.57 9.73 -8.93
N PHE A 147 34.33 8.55 -9.52
CA PHE A 147 32.99 8.05 -9.76
C PHE A 147 32.14 7.98 -8.47
N SER A 148 32.74 7.55 -7.36
CA SER A 148 32.05 7.40 -6.06
C SER A 148 31.42 8.70 -5.55
N THR A 149 32.05 9.86 -5.82
CA THR A 149 31.53 11.19 -5.45
C THR A 149 30.20 11.46 -6.15
N TYR A 150 30.10 11.12 -7.44
CA TYR A 150 28.89 11.30 -8.23
C TYR A 150 27.83 10.24 -7.94
N ALA A 151 28.24 8.97 -7.89
CA ALA A 151 27.34 7.83 -7.69
C ALA A 151 26.60 7.88 -6.35
N THR A 152 27.27 8.37 -5.30
CA THR A 152 26.65 8.49 -3.96
C THR A 152 25.34 9.30 -3.99
N TRP A 153 25.23 10.32 -4.84
CA TRP A 153 24.00 11.11 -4.98
C TRP A 153 22.85 10.30 -5.59
N TRP A 154 23.11 9.59 -6.69
CA TRP A 154 22.11 8.76 -7.36
C TRP A 154 21.66 7.59 -6.49
N ILE A 155 22.60 6.93 -5.81
CA ILE A 155 22.30 5.83 -4.88
C ILE A 155 21.42 6.36 -3.73
N ARG A 156 21.81 7.47 -3.10
CA ARG A 156 21.03 8.07 -2.01
C ARG A 156 19.63 8.47 -2.46
N GLN A 157 19.51 9.06 -3.65
CA GLN A 157 18.23 9.50 -4.20
C GLN A 157 17.31 8.31 -4.47
N ALA A 158 17.83 7.25 -5.09
CA ALA A 158 17.06 6.05 -5.39
C ALA A 158 16.54 5.39 -4.10
N ILE A 159 17.43 5.20 -3.11
CA ILE A 159 17.06 4.65 -1.80
C ILE A 159 16.01 5.51 -1.10
N THR A 160 16.24 6.82 -1.00
CA THR A 160 15.31 7.72 -0.29
C THR A 160 13.94 7.77 -0.97
N ARG A 161 13.92 7.71 -2.31
CA ARG A 161 12.68 7.65 -3.09
C ARG A 161 11.93 6.34 -2.88
N SER A 162 12.61 5.20 -2.95
CA SER A 162 12.00 3.89 -2.66
C SER A 162 11.41 3.86 -1.25
N ILE A 163 12.13 4.39 -0.26
CA ILE A 163 11.60 4.50 1.11
C ILE A 163 10.30 5.32 1.11
N ALA A 164 10.25 6.46 0.42
CA ALA A 164 9.02 7.26 0.36
C ALA A 164 7.86 6.53 -0.34
N ASP A 165 8.14 5.74 -1.38
CA ASP A 165 7.13 5.08 -2.21
C ASP A 165 6.65 3.73 -1.63
N GLN A 166 7.50 3.00 -0.89
CA GLN A 166 7.27 1.59 -0.51
C GLN A 166 7.27 1.31 1.00
N SER A 167 7.80 2.20 1.85
CA SER A 167 7.98 1.89 3.29
C SER A 167 6.68 1.74 4.09
N ARG A 168 5.54 2.15 3.53
CA ARG A 168 4.25 2.19 4.23
C ARG A 168 3.24 1.26 3.57
N THR A 169 2.45 0.57 4.40
CA THR A 169 1.33 -0.27 3.96
C THR A 169 0.30 0.52 3.14
N ILE A 170 -0.01 1.74 3.59
CA ILE A 170 -0.83 2.70 2.85
C ILE A 170 0.11 3.74 2.26
N ARG A 171 0.29 3.71 0.94
CA ARG A 171 1.24 4.56 0.24
C ARG A 171 0.86 6.04 0.35
N LEU A 172 1.83 6.86 0.74
CA LEU A 172 1.74 8.32 0.71
C LEU A 172 2.50 8.89 -0.48
N PRO A 173 2.00 9.94 -1.15
CA PRO A 173 2.76 10.72 -2.12
C PRO A 173 4.09 11.26 -1.57
N VAL A 174 5.14 11.31 -2.40
CA VAL A 174 6.49 11.76 -2.01
C VAL A 174 6.49 13.14 -1.33
N HIS A 175 5.73 14.11 -1.84
CA HIS A 175 5.68 15.46 -1.26
C HIS A 175 5.13 15.48 0.18
N LEU A 176 4.20 14.56 0.53
CA LEU A 176 3.72 14.42 1.91
C LEU A 176 4.77 13.78 2.82
N VAL A 177 5.55 12.83 2.30
CA VAL A 177 6.68 12.23 3.05
C VAL A 177 7.77 13.27 3.31
N GLU A 178 8.06 14.13 2.33
CA GLU A 178 8.99 15.26 2.49
C GLU A 178 8.49 16.30 3.50
N GLU A 179 7.19 16.64 3.45
CA GLU A 179 6.52 17.52 4.43
C GLU A 179 6.60 16.93 5.85
N LEU A 180 6.28 15.64 6.01
CA LEU A 180 6.43 14.91 7.28
C LEU A 180 7.88 14.88 7.77
N GLY A 181 8.85 14.72 6.86
CA GLY A 181 10.27 14.75 7.18
C GLY A 181 10.73 16.13 7.71
N ARG A 182 10.18 17.22 7.17
CA ARG A 182 10.39 18.59 7.67
C ARG A 182 9.76 18.78 9.05
N ILE A 183 8.51 18.35 9.24
CA ILE A 183 7.81 18.37 10.54
C ILE A 183 8.63 17.63 11.60
N ARG A 184 9.08 16.41 11.32
CA ARG A 184 9.92 15.60 12.24
C ARG A 184 11.30 16.21 12.50
N ARG A 185 11.82 17.06 11.61
CA ARG A 185 13.06 17.79 11.85
C ARG A 185 12.83 18.91 12.85
N VAL A 186 11.84 19.76 12.59
CA VAL A 186 11.42 20.84 13.50
C VAL A 186 11.08 20.30 14.88
N GLN A 187 10.34 19.19 14.95
CA GLN A 187 10.00 18.55 16.22
C GLN A 187 11.23 18.14 17.04
N ARG A 188 12.26 17.58 16.39
CA ARG A 188 13.51 17.19 17.06
C ARG A 188 14.38 18.38 17.46
N GLU A 189 14.39 19.45 16.65
CA GLU A 189 15.10 20.69 16.96
C GLU A 189 14.43 21.41 18.14
N PHE A 190 13.11 21.56 18.09
CA PHE A 190 12.33 22.17 19.17
C PHE A 190 12.44 21.40 20.49
N ASN A 191 12.34 20.07 20.44
CA ASN A 191 12.52 19.23 21.63
C ASN A 191 13.91 19.38 22.25
N ARG A 192 14.95 19.55 21.43
CA ARG A 192 16.32 19.79 21.90
C ARG A 192 16.46 21.17 22.58
N GLU A 193 15.81 22.19 22.05
CA GLU A 193 15.91 23.56 22.56
C GLU A 193 15.03 23.80 23.80
N HIS A 194 13.81 23.25 23.81
CA HIS A 194 12.79 23.55 24.82
C HIS A 194 12.52 22.40 25.80
N GLY A 195 13.06 21.20 25.54
CA GLY A 195 12.88 20.02 26.40
C GLY A 195 11.47 19.42 26.39
N ARG A 196 10.62 19.82 25.44
CA ARG A 196 9.26 19.31 25.25
C ARG A 196 8.91 19.18 23.77
N ASP A 197 7.88 18.40 23.46
CA ASP A 197 7.35 18.36 22.10
C ASP A 197 6.59 19.67 21.75
N PRO A 198 6.73 20.17 20.50
CA PRO A 198 6.02 21.34 20.03
C PRO A 198 4.54 21.04 19.75
N GLU A 199 3.71 22.05 19.93
CA GLU A 199 2.32 22.02 19.47
C GLU A 199 2.26 22.22 17.95
N PRO A 200 1.21 21.72 17.25
CA PRO A 200 1.06 21.87 15.81
C PRO A 200 1.15 23.33 15.32
N ARG A 201 0.71 24.29 16.13
CA ARG A 201 0.80 25.73 15.83
C ARG A 201 2.25 26.23 15.83
N GLU A 202 3.09 25.72 16.73
CA GLU A 202 4.51 26.10 16.83
C GLU A 202 5.29 25.55 15.63
N ILE A 203 4.99 24.31 15.24
CA ILE A 203 5.54 23.68 14.04
C ILE A 203 5.14 24.47 12.78
N ALA A 204 3.87 24.86 12.70
CA ALA A 204 3.35 25.63 11.57
C ALA A 204 4.01 27.00 11.44
N ALA A 205 4.24 27.69 12.57
CA ALA A 205 4.95 28.98 12.60
C ALA A 205 6.39 28.85 12.08
N GLU A 206 7.11 27.81 12.49
CA GLU A 206 8.50 27.57 12.03
C GLU A 206 8.56 27.17 10.54
N LEU A 207 7.59 26.39 10.07
CA LEU A 207 7.54 25.93 8.67
C LEU A 207 6.88 26.93 7.70
N GLY A 208 6.29 28.02 8.21
CA GLY A 208 5.47 28.94 7.40
C GLY A 208 4.23 28.30 6.79
N SER A 209 3.60 27.36 7.51
CA SER A 209 2.41 26.61 7.08
C SER A 209 1.19 26.91 7.96
N ASN A 210 0.02 26.33 7.65
CA ASN A 210 -1.16 26.37 8.53
C ASN A 210 -1.09 25.23 9.57
N ALA A 211 -1.51 25.50 10.80
CA ALA A 211 -1.66 24.51 11.85
C ALA A 211 -2.59 23.36 11.44
N ASP A 212 -3.70 23.65 10.73
CA ASP A 212 -4.62 22.61 10.24
C ASP A 212 -3.91 21.65 9.29
N ARG A 213 -3.06 22.18 8.41
CA ARG A 213 -2.27 21.38 7.48
C ARG A 213 -1.28 20.46 8.21
N VAL A 214 -0.64 20.95 9.28
CA VAL A 214 0.25 20.13 10.10
C VAL A 214 -0.54 19.00 10.77
N ILE A 215 -1.74 19.27 11.27
CA ILE A 215 -2.62 18.27 11.87
C ILE A 215 -2.99 17.20 10.84
N ASP A 216 -3.44 17.61 9.65
CA ASP A 216 -3.80 16.69 8.56
C ASP A 216 -2.62 15.77 8.17
N VAL A 217 -1.43 16.35 7.99
CA VAL A 217 -0.23 15.59 7.61
C VAL A 217 0.17 14.60 8.71
N LEU A 218 0.06 14.99 9.98
CA LEU A 218 0.31 14.08 11.11
C LEU A 218 -0.73 12.96 11.18
N ASP A 219 -1.98 13.25 10.86
CA ASP A 219 -3.06 12.28 10.86
C ASP A 219 -2.90 11.24 9.75
N TRP A 220 -2.63 11.69 8.52
CA TRP A 220 -2.36 10.80 7.39
C TRP A 220 -1.06 10.00 7.56
N ALA A 221 -0.13 10.49 8.38
CA ALA A 221 1.13 9.82 8.65
C ALA A 221 1.03 8.70 9.71
N ARG A 222 -0.15 8.44 10.30
CA ARG A 222 -0.33 7.33 11.25
C ARG A 222 -0.13 5.98 10.56
N ASP A 223 0.65 5.11 11.20
CA ASP A 223 0.83 3.74 10.73
C ASP A 223 -0.35 2.86 11.16
N PRO A 224 -0.84 1.96 10.30
CA PRO A 224 -1.91 1.04 10.66
C PRO A 224 -1.44 0.05 11.74
N VAL A 225 -2.39 -0.40 12.57
CA VAL A 225 -2.15 -1.39 13.62
C VAL A 225 -2.54 -2.78 13.12
N SER A 226 -1.79 -3.80 13.52
CA SER A 226 -2.09 -5.20 13.16
C SER A 226 -3.32 -5.70 13.90
N LEU A 227 -4.28 -6.29 13.17
CA LEU A 227 -5.43 -6.98 13.77
C LEU A 227 -5.03 -8.23 14.55
N ASN A 228 -3.87 -8.82 14.23
CA ASN A 228 -3.35 -10.00 14.91
C ASN A 228 -2.58 -9.64 16.20
N MET A 229 -2.56 -8.36 16.60
CA MET A 229 -1.94 -7.95 17.85
C MET A 229 -2.74 -8.52 19.01
N SER A 230 -2.09 -9.31 19.88
CA SER A 230 -2.69 -9.78 21.13
C SER A 230 -2.99 -8.59 22.04
N VAL A 231 -4.17 -8.59 22.65
CA VAL A 231 -4.65 -7.51 23.54
C VAL A 231 -4.59 -7.93 25.01
N ASP A 232 -4.56 -9.22 25.29
CA ASP A 232 -4.45 -9.81 26.63
C ASP A 232 -3.05 -10.34 26.96
N ASP A 233 -2.77 -10.50 28.26
CA ASP A 233 -1.48 -11.03 28.74
C ASP A 233 -1.28 -12.52 28.40
N ASP A 234 -2.38 -13.28 28.28
CA ASP A 234 -2.37 -14.70 27.93
C ASP A 234 -2.17 -14.95 26.42
N GLY A 235 -2.35 -13.91 25.60
CA GLY A 235 -2.12 -13.92 24.16
C GLY A 235 -3.18 -14.67 23.35
N ASP A 236 -4.33 -14.95 23.94
CA ASP A 236 -5.41 -15.72 23.32
C ASP A 236 -6.44 -14.82 22.62
N THR A 237 -6.55 -13.55 23.01
CA THR A 237 -7.45 -12.57 22.39
C THR A 237 -6.69 -11.65 21.44
N GLN A 238 -7.09 -11.63 20.16
CA GLN A 238 -6.52 -10.71 19.17
C GLN A 238 -7.37 -9.44 19.03
N PHE A 239 -6.74 -8.35 18.60
CA PHE A 239 -7.43 -7.08 18.37
C PHE A 239 -8.57 -7.22 17.35
N GLY A 240 -8.37 -8.05 16.32
CA GLY A 240 -9.39 -8.34 15.31
C GLY A 240 -10.65 -9.01 15.88
N ASP A 241 -10.53 -9.80 16.95
CA ASP A 241 -11.68 -10.48 17.57
C ASP A 241 -12.61 -9.51 18.31
N LEU A 242 -12.12 -8.30 18.61
CA LEU A 242 -12.87 -7.25 19.32
C LEU A 242 -13.59 -6.29 18.37
N LEU A 243 -13.38 -6.41 17.05
CA LEU A 243 -14.01 -5.54 16.07
C LEU A 243 -15.45 -5.98 15.80
N GLU A 244 -16.38 -5.05 16.00
CA GLU A 244 -17.78 -5.22 15.64
C GLU A 244 -17.95 -5.23 14.11
N ASP A 245 -18.68 -6.23 13.60
CA ASP A 245 -19.12 -6.23 12.20
C ASP A 245 -20.41 -5.41 12.05
N THR A 246 -20.25 -4.14 11.69
CA THR A 246 -21.38 -3.21 11.47
C THR A 246 -22.23 -3.57 10.23
N SER A 247 -21.77 -4.50 9.38
CA SER A 247 -22.51 -4.94 8.20
C SER A 247 -23.38 -6.17 8.46
N ALA A 248 -23.16 -6.86 9.59
CA ALA A 248 -23.94 -8.02 9.96
C ALA A 248 -25.40 -7.64 10.23
N VAL A 249 -26.32 -8.27 9.51
CA VAL A 249 -27.75 -8.08 9.74
C VAL A 249 -28.14 -8.79 11.03
N SER A 250 -28.73 -8.05 11.98
CA SER A 250 -29.23 -8.66 13.22
C SER A 250 -30.31 -9.71 12.89
N PRO A 251 -30.29 -10.89 13.55
CA PRO A 251 -31.36 -11.89 13.40
C PRO A 251 -32.75 -11.30 13.66
N GLU A 252 -32.87 -10.39 14.62
CA GLU A 252 -34.11 -9.68 14.93
C GLU A 252 -34.58 -8.82 13.75
N GLN A 253 -33.66 -8.04 13.15
CA GLN A 253 -33.98 -7.22 11.98
C GLN A 253 -34.36 -8.06 10.77
N SER A 254 -33.71 -9.23 10.58
CA SER A 254 -34.07 -10.18 9.53
C SER A 254 -35.49 -10.71 9.71
N VAL A 255 -35.85 -11.14 10.94
CA VAL A 255 -37.21 -11.64 11.25
C VAL A 255 -38.25 -10.54 11.10
N LEU A 256 -37.98 -9.32 11.59
CA LEU A 256 -38.87 -8.18 11.43
C LEU A 256 -39.09 -7.83 9.95
N THR A 257 -38.04 -7.89 9.13
CA THR A 257 -38.15 -7.66 7.69
C THR A 257 -38.98 -8.74 7.01
N LEU A 258 -38.81 -10.01 7.40
CA LEU A 258 -39.60 -11.12 6.86
C LEU A 258 -41.08 -11.00 7.25
N LEU A 259 -41.38 -10.74 8.51
CA LEU A 259 -42.76 -10.53 8.98
C LEU A 259 -43.42 -9.34 8.28
N ARG A 260 -42.69 -8.23 8.10
CA ARG A 260 -43.17 -7.07 7.32
C ARG A 260 -43.46 -7.43 5.87
N SER A 261 -42.61 -8.24 5.23
CA SER A 261 -42.84 -8.72 3.87
C SER A 261 -44.09 -9.61 3.77
N GLU A 262 -44.32 -10.51 4.74
CA GLU A 262 -45.52 -11.34 4.81
C GLU A 262 -46.79 -10.49 5.00
N GLU A 263 -46.77 -9.52 5.92
CA GLU A 263 -47.88 -8.58 6.12
C GLU A 263 -48.17 -7.73 4.88
N LEU A 264 -47.13 -7.28 4.17
CA LEU A 264 -47.27 -6.57 2.90
C LEU A 264 -47.89 -7.46 1.82
N ASP A 265 -47.46 -8.72 1.72
CA ASP A 265 -48.02 -9.69 0.78
C ASP A 265 -49.49 -9.99 1.06
N ASP A 266 -49.87 -10.12 2.34
CA ASP A 266 -51.25 -10.31 2.77
C ASP A 266 -52.12 -9.07 2.44
N LEU A 267 -51.62 -7.86 2.67
CA LEU A 267 -52.32 -6.62 2.33
C LEU A 267 -52.53 -6.48 0.81
N ILE A 268 -51.50 -6.79 0.02
CA ILE A 268 -51.58 -6.78 -1.44
C ILE A 268 -52.53 -7.86 -1.95
N GLY A 269 -52.55 -9.03 -1.30
CA GLY A 269 -53.45 -10.14 -1.61
C GLY A 269 -54.94 -9.84 -1.38
N ARG A 270 -55.29 -8.80 -0.61
CA ARG A 270 -56.68 -8.32 -0.44
C ARG A 270 -57.19 -7.47 -1.61
N LEU A 271 -56.29 -6.99 -2.47
CA LEU A 271 -56.68 -6.31 -3.71
C LEU A 271 -57.18 -7.32 -4.74
N ASP A 272 -57.89 -6.82 -5.76
CA ASP A 272 -58.21 -7.62 -6.94
C ASP A 272 -56.94 -8.25 -7.56
N GLN A 273 -57.03 -9.51 -7.99
CA GLN A 273 -55.89 -10.31 -8.46
C GLN A 273 -55.07 -9.60 -9.55
N ARG A 274 -55.73 -8.87 -10.45
CA ARG A 274 -55.05 -8.11 -11.51
C ARG A 274 -54.30 -6.90 -10.96
N THR A 275 -54.89 -6.23 -9.97
CA THR A 275 -54.30 -5.05 -9.31
C THR A 275 -53.11 -5.44 -8.44
N ALA A 276 -53.24 -6.52 -7.67
CA ALA A 276 -52.16 -7.10 -6.87
C ALA A 276 -50.94 -7.44 -7.74
N SER A 277 -51.16 -8.12 -8.87
CA SER A 277 -50.09 -8.48 -9.82
C SER A 277 -49.41 -7.24 -10.42
N ILE A 278 -50.16 -6.20 -10.78
CA ILE A 278 -49.62 -4.92 -11.27
C ILE A 278 -48.73 -4.25 -10.20
N ILE A 279 -49.13 -4.26 -8.94
CA ILE A 279 -48.36 -3.65 -7.83
C ILE A 279 -47.10 -4.47 -7.52
N LYS A 280 -47.21 -5.79 -7.39
CA LYS A 280 -46.05 -6.68 -7.15
C LYS A 280 -44.98 -6.52 -8.24
N MET A 281 -45.41 -6.45 -9.50
CA MET A 281 -44.55 -6.26 -10.65
C MET A 281 -43.97 -4.84 -10.74
N ARG A 282 -44.75 -3.81 -10.40
CA ARG A 282 -44.31 -2.41 -10.44
C ARG A 282 -43.17 -2.15 -9.44
N TYR A 283 -43.31 -2.69 -8.23
CA TYR A 283 -42.35 -2.49 -7.13
C TYR A 283 -41.34 -3.64 -6.98
N GLY A 284 -41.37 -4.64 -7.87
CA GLY A 284 -40.42 -5.75 -7.85
C GLY A 284 -40.48 -6.59 -6.57
N ILE A 285 -41.67 -6.77 -5.98
CA ILE A 285 -41.84 -7.46 -4.68
C ILE A 285 -41.48 -8.95 -4.80
N GLU A 286 -41.70 -9.57 -5.96
CA GLU A 286 -41.42 -11.00 -6.20
C GLU A 286 -40.02 -11.26 -6.78
N ASP A 287 -39.54 -10.40 -7.69
CA ASP A 287 -38.31 -10.61 -8.46
C ASP A 287 -37.20 -9.59 -8.15
N GLY A 288 -37.44 -8.66 -7.22
CA GLY A 288 -36.51 -7.61 -6.82
C GLY A 288 -36.28 -6.52 -7.87
N ARG A 289 -37.06 -6.51 -8.97
CA ARG A 289 -36.87 -5.59 -10.10
C ARG A 289 -38.09 -4.71 -10.31
N GLU A 290 -37.94 -3.42 -10.02
CA GLU A 290 -38.96 -2.43 -10.35
C GLU A 290 -39.14 -2.31 -11.87
N ARG A 291 -40.40 -2.37 -12.34
CA ARG A 291 -40.74 -2.24 -13.76
C ARG A 291 -41.44 -0.92 -14.04
N THR A 292 -41.14 -0.27 -15.15
CA THR A 292 -41.80 0.99 -15.55
C THR A 292 -43.28 0.79 -15.87
N LEU A 293 -44.10 1.86 -15.74
CA LEU A 293 -45.53 1.83 -16.11
C LEU A 293 -45.78 1.33 -17.53
N THR A 294 -44.83 1.58 -18.44
CA THR A 294 -44.91 1.12 -19.83
C THR A 294 -44.65 -0.38 -19.95
N GLU A 295 -43.68 -0.92 -19.20
CA GLU A 295 -43.37 -2.36 -19.19
C GLU A 295 -44.50 -3.17 -18.57
N VAL A 296 -45.00 -2.74 -17.41
CA VAL A 296 -46.17 -3.35 -16.76
C VAL A 296 -47.41 -3.26 -17.67
N GLY A 297 -47.58 -2.14 -18.38
CA GLY A 297 -48.66 -1.96 -19.35
C GLY A 297 -48.59 -2.93 -20.53
N LYS A 298 -47.40 -3.20 -21.07
CA LYS A 298 -47.20 -4.17 -22.16
C LYS A 298 -47.60 -5.58 -21.74
N GLU A 299 -47.24 -5.99 -20.52
CA GLU A 299 -47.50 -7.33 -20.00
C GLU A 299 -48.98 -7.57 -19.67
N HIS A 300 -49.67 -6.56 -19.14
CA HIS A 300 -51.10 -6.64 -18.81
C HIS A 300 -52.05 -6.18 -19.93
N GLY A 301 -51.53 -5.84 -21.12
CA GLY A 301 -52.30 -5.37 -22.27
C GLY A 301 -53.02 -4.04 -22.03
N LEU A 302 -52.42 -3.14 -21.25
CA LEU A 302 -52.98 -1.85 -20.83
C LEU A 302 -52.11 -0.67 -21.26
N THR A 303 -52.74 0.50 -21.43
CA THR A 303 -51.99 1.73 -21.66
C THR A 303 -51.25 2.17 -20.40
N ARG A 304 -50.12 2.88 -20.58
CA ARG A 304 -49.36 3.48 -19.49
C ARG A 304 -50.23 4.30 -18.53
N GLU A 305 -51.15 5.10 -19.08
CA GLU A 305 -52.05 5.93 -18.29
C GLU A 305 -53.04 5.10 -17.47
N ARG A 306 -53.48 3.96 -18.02
CA ARG A 306 -54.36 3.04 -17.28
C ARG A 306 -53.64 2.38 -16.12
N ILE A 307 -52.38 1.95 -16.28
CA ILE A 307 -51.56 1.42 -15.18
C ILE A 307 -51.37 2.47 -14.08
N ARG A 308 -51.09 3.73 -14.46
CA ARG A 308 -50.96 4.86 -13.50
C ARG A 308 -52.24 5.08 -12.67
N GLN A 309 -53.40 4.96 -13.31
CA GLN A 309 -54.69 5.08 -12.61
C GLN A 309 -54.93 3.92 -11.63
N ILE A 310 -54.62 2.68 -12.05
CA ILE A 310 -54.74 1.49 -11.22
C ILE A 310 -53.79 1.58 -10.03
N GLU A 311 -52.52 1.96 -10.25
CA GLU A 311 -51.53 2.20 -9.19
C GLU A 311 -52.03 3.21 -8.17
N LYS A 312 -52.51 4.38 -8.63
CA LYS A 312 -53.04 5.41 -7.73
C LYS A 312 -54.22 4.90 -6.89
N HIS A 313 -55.15 4.16 -7.50
CA HIS A 313 -56.29 3.59 -6.77
C HIS A 313 -55.85 2.54 -5.75
N ALA A 314 -54.98 1.61 -6.18
CA ALA A 314 -54.43 0.55 -5.34
C ALA A 314 -53.68 1.11 -4.13
N LEU A 315 -52.83 2.12 -4.30
CA LEU A 315 -52.12 2.76 -3.20
C LEU A 315 -53.07 3.44 -2.20
N LEU A 316 -54.16 4.06 -2.68
CA LEU A 316 -55.17 4.65 -1.79
C LEU A 316 -55.94 3.59 -1.01
N GLU A 317 -56.20 2.44 -1.63
CA GLU A 317 -56.89 1.31 -1.02
C GLU A 317 -56.00 0.60 0.01
N LEU A 318 -54.74 0.31 -0.35
CA LEU A 318 -53.72 -0.22 0.56
C LEU A 318 -53.50 0.70 1.76
N LYS A 319 -53.48 2.02 1.56
CA LYS A 319 -53.36 2.99 2.66
C LYS A 319 -54.54 2.95 3.63
N LYS A 320 -55.75 2.64 3.17
CA LYS A 320 -56.91 2.44 4.05
C LYS A 320 -56.78 1.13 4.80
N LEU A 321 -56.47 0.04 4.09
CA LEU A 321 -56.29 -1.29 4.68
C LEU A 321 -55.17 -1.31 5.73
N ALA A 322 -54.04 -0.67 5.46
CA ALA A 322 -52.90 -0.57 6.37
C ALA A 322 -53.24 0.14 7.70
N ARG A 323 -54.11 1.15 7.65
CA ARG A 323 -54.61 1.84 8.85
C ARG A 323 -55.55 0.96 9.66
N ASP A 324 -56.39 0.19 8.99
CA ASP A 324 -57.37 -0.69 9.64
C ASP A 324 -56.70 -1.94 10.25
N THR A 325 -55.60 -2.43 9.66
CA THR A 325 -54.82 -3.57 10.17
C THR A 325 -53.73 -3.18 11.16
N GLY A 326 -53.50 -1.89 11.40
CA GLY A 326 -52.46 -1.40 12.32
C GLY A 326 -51.03 -1.51 11.77
N PHE A 327 -50.86 -1.73 10.47
CA PHE A 327 -49.54 -1.78 9.80
C PHE A 327 -48.74 -0.48 10.00
N ASP A 328 -49.43 0.67 10.05
CA ASP A 328 -48.83 1.99 10.30
C ASP A 328 -48.37 2.20 11.77
N ALA A 329 -48.74 1.33 12.73
CA ALA A 329 -48.46 1.53 14.15
C ALA A 329 -47.06 1.06 14.59
N VAL A 330 -46.28 0.46 13.68
CA VAL A 330 -44.96 -0.17 13.96
C VAL A 330 -43.83 0.50 13.13
N ALA A 331 -44.08 1.69 12.58
CA ALA A 331 -43.09 2.47 11.82
C ALA A 331 -42.29 3.45 12.68
#